data_AF-A0A6P0IFX7-F1
#
_entry.id   AF-A0A6P0IFX7-F1
#
_cell.length_a   1.000
_cell.length_b   1.000
_cell.length_c   1.000
_cell.angle_alpha   90.00
_cell.angle_beta   90.00
_cell.angle_gamma   90.00
#
_symmetry.space_group_name_H-M   'P 1'
#
loop_
_entity.id
_entity.type
_entity.pdbx_description
1 polymer ?
#
loop_
_entity_poly.entity_id
_entity_poly.type
_entity_poly.pdbx_seq_one_letter_code
_entity_poly.pdbx_strand_id
1 'polypeptide(L)'
;MIYQQPRPKIPECSWQRPLGLGWDNPYTVRYPSNLDDGPWHGMPLGGFGAGCIGRSPRGDFNLWHLDGGEHIFKSLPPCQFSVFEQPEHSLAQAYALCTQPPEDAQLGSWQWYPTQGKGEENSSEVSGHYYALYPRSWFTYKNVFQTELTCEQFSPIWAGCYQESSYPVAVFEWTAHNPTDTPITLSIMLTWQNMVGWFTNAIKNPEVRVRDDGSPVYEYQPRWGDST
;
A
#
# COMPACT_ATOMS: atom_id res chain seq x y z
N MET A 1 28.64 -3.91 23.30
CA MET A 1 27.58 -3.13 22.66
C MET A 1 27.25 -3.82 21.35
N ILE A 2 26.01 -4.28 21.16
CA ILE A 2 25.58 -4.84 19.88
C ILE A 2 25.34 -3.64 18.98
N TYR A 3 26.18 -3.46 17.95
CA TYR A 3 25.91 -2.49 16.88
C TYR A 3 24.60 -2.92 16.20
N GLN A 4 23.49 -2.28 16.53
CA GLN A 4 22.27 -2.40 15.74
C GLN A 4 22.58 -1.83 14.35
N GLN A 5 22.31 -2.62 13.30
CA GLN A 5 22.45 -2.08 11.96
C GLN A 5 21.47 -0.92 11.79
N PRO A 6 21.90 0.21 11.20
CA PRO A 6 21.06 1.40 11.08
C PRO A 6 19.84 1.20 10.15
N ARG A 7 19.79 0.08 9.42
CA ARG A 7 18.71 -0.27 8.50
C ARG A 7 18.38 -1.76 8.59
N PRO A 8 17.10 -2.16 8.47
CA PRO A 8 16.74 -3.56 8.36
C PRO A 8 17.35 -4.16 7.09
N LYS A 9 17.90 -5.38 7.19
CA LYS A 9 18.44 -6.11 6.05
C LYS A 9 17.28 -6.70 5.24
N ILE A 10 16.97 -6.10 4.10
CA ILE A 10 15.99 -6.64 3.14
C ILE A 10 16.66 -7.80 2.35
N PRO A 11 16.03 -8.99 2.26
CA PRO A 11 16.60 -10.11 1.51
C PRO A 11 16.81 -9.77 0.02
N GLU A 12 17.97 -10.11 -0.54
CA GLU A 12 18.31 -9.85 -1.95
C GLU A 12 17.40 -10.56 -2.94
N CYS A 13 16.77 -11.67 -2.53
CA CYS A 13 15.81 -12.42 -3.35
C CYS A 13 14.40 -11.82 -3.35
N SER A 14 14.17 -10.71 -2.64
CA SER A 14 12.87 -10.04 -2.66
C SER A 14 12.58 -9.50 -4.05
N TRP A 15 11.33 -9.63 -4.51
CA TRP A 15 10.88 -8.84 -5.65
C TRP A 15 11.03 -7.36 -5.30
N GLN A 16 11.54 -6.53 -6.21
CA GLN A 16 11.77 -5.11 -5.94
C GLN A 16 11.40 -4.24 -7.12
N ARG A 17 10.95 -3.03 -6.84
CA ARG A 17 10.56 -2.04 -7.84
C ARG A 17 10.79 -0.62 -7.33
N PRO A 18 11.41 0.28 -8.13
CA PRO A 18 11.48 1.69 -7.78
C PRO A 18 10.07 2.31 -7.62
N LEU A 19 9.92 3.18 -6.62
CA LEU A 19 8.67 3.93 -6.43
C LEU A 19 8.45 4.86 -7.64
N GLY A 20 7.20 5.01 -8.07
CA GLY A 20 6.84 5.86 -9.20
C GLY A 20 7.18 5.30 -10.58
N LEU A 21 7.90 4.17 -10.69
CA LEU A 21 8.15 3.52 -11.97
C LEU A 21 6.83 3.01 -12.55
N GLY A 22 6.40 3.57 -13.68
CA GLY A 22 5.22 3.15 -14.44
C GLY A 22 5.40 1.77 -15.10
N TRP A 23 4.31 1.16 -15.57
CA TRP A 23 4.34 -0.16 -16.21
C TRP A 23 4.28 -0.03 -17.72
N ASP A 24 5.22 -0.67 -18.40
CA ASP A 24 5.24 -0.76 -19.86
C ASP A 24 4.43 -1.99 -20.29
N ASN A 25 3.36 -1.76 -21.05
CA ASN A 25 2.49 -2.79 -21.61
C ASN A 25 2.09 -3.89 -20.58
N PRO A 26 1.45 -3.52 -19.45
CA PRO A 26 0.96 -4.53 -18.51
C PRO A 26 0.00 -5.49 -19.22
N TYR A 27 -0.11 -6.71 -18.69
CA TYR A 27 -1.08 -7.68 -19.18
C TYR A 27 -2.47 -7.05 -19.24
N THR A 28 -3.21 -7.36 -20.31
CA THR A 28 -4.62 -7.02 -20.44
C THR A 28 -5.43 -8.26 -20.71
N VAL A 29 -6.63 -8.32 -20.14
CA VAL A 29 -7.51 -9.46 -20.31
C VAL A 29 -7.97 -9.64 -21.75
N ARG A 30 -8.23 -10.91 -22.10
CA ARG A 30 -8.73 -11.29 -23.41
C ARG A 30 -10.24 -11.12 -23.57
N TYR A 31 -11.01 -11.31 -22.49
CA TYR A 31 -12.48 -11.29 -22.50
C TYR A 31 -13.00 -10.34 -21.41
N PRO A 32 -14.17 -9.70 -21.60
CA PRO A 32 -14.75 -8.78 -20.61
C PRO A 32 -15.10 -9.43 -19.26
N SER A 33 -15.29 -10.75 -19.22
CA SER A 33 -15.59 -11.51 -18.00
C SER A 33 -14.36 -11.84 -17.15
N ASN A 34 -13.17 -11.74 -17.73
CA ASN A 34 -11.92 -11.93 -17.00
C ASN A 34 -11.64 -10.67 -16.16
N LEU A 35 -11.26 -10.89 -14.90
CA LEU A 35 -10.86 -9.81 -14.01
C LEU A 35 -9.52 -9.21 -14.45
N ASP A 36 -9.49 -7.88 -14.56
CA ASP A 36 -8.29 -7.09 -14.86
C ASP A 36 -8.28 -5.82 -14.02
N ASP A 37 -7.54 -5.85 -12.92
CA ASP A 37 -7.36 -4.70 -12.03
C ASP A 37 -6.16 -3.83 -12.43
N GLY A 38 -5.50 -4.19 -13.55
CA GLY A 38 -4.23 -3.62 -13.95
C GLY A 38 -3.05 -4.09 -13.09
N PRO A 39 -1.87 -3.45 -13.22
CA PRO A 39 -0.63 -3.99 -12.66
C PRO A 39 -0.32 -3.54 -11.22
N TRP A 40 -1.16 -2.68 -10.62
CA TRP A 40 -0.85 -2.02 -9.35
C TRP A 40 -1.23 -2.85 -8.14
N HIS A 41 -0.67 -4.06 -8.07
CA HIS A 41 -0.81 -4.96 -6.92
C HIS A 41 0.43 -4.90 -6.04
N GLY A 42 0.21 -5.12 -4.75
CA GLY A 42 1.27 -5.39 -3.79
C GLY A 42 0.96 -6.65 -3.00
N MET A 43 1.87 -7.01 -2.10
CA MET A 43 1.69 -8.11 -1.17
C MET A 43 0.44 -7.88 -0.30
N PRO A 44 -0.45 -8.89 -0.15
CA PRO A 44 -1.63 -8.77 0.69
C PRO A 44 -1.27 -8.76 2.19
N LEU A 45 -2.09 -8.07 2.97
CA LEU A 45 -2.04 -7.99 4.43
C LEU A 45 -3.37 -8.52 4.99
N GLY A 46 -3.32 -9.59 5.77
CA GLY A 46 -4.47 -10.25 6.36
C GLY A 46 -4.20 -11.74 6.63
N GLY A 47 -4.78 -12.25 7.71
CA GLY A 47 -4.73 -13.67 8.07
C GLY A 47 -5.60 -14.56 7.17
N PHE A 48 -5.36 -15.87 7.25
CA PHE A 48 -6.20 -16.88 6.61
C PHE A 48 -7.62 -16.83 7.18
N GLY A 49 -8.61 -16.68 6.30
CA GLY A 49 -10.03 -16.56 6.68
C GLY A 49 -10.42 -15.20 7.28
N ALA A 50 -9.48 -14.28 7.47
CA ALA A 50 -9.74 -12.95 8.04
C ALA A 50 -10.20 -11.92 7.00
N GLY A 51 -10.04 -12.24 5.72
CA GLY A 51 -9.98 -11.26 4.65
C GLY A 51 -8.61 -10.57 4.58
N CYS A 52 -8.36 -9.85 3.49
CA CYS A 52 -7.11 -9.12 3.32
C CYS A 52 -7.28 -7.77 2.62
N ILE A 53 -6.28 -6.92 2.80
CA ILE A 53 -6.11 -5.66 2.10
C ILE A 53 -4.83 -5.68 1.28
N GLY A 54 -4.82 -5.03 0.12
CA GLY A 54 -3.60 -4.81 -0.66
C GLY A 54 -3.13 -3.37 -0.54
N ARG A 55 -1.82 -3.21 -0.48
CA ARG A 55 -1.15 -1.91 -0.59
C ARG A 55 -0.14 -1.97 -1.71
N SER A 56 -0.35 -1.19 -2.77
CA SER A 56 0.46 -1.29 -3.99
C SER A 56 1.85 -0.65 -3.85
N PRO A 57 2.78 -0.90 -4.78
CA PRO A 57 4.07 -0.19 -4.86
C PRO A 57 3.96 1.33 -4.97
N ARG A 58 2.80 1.89 -5.33
CA ARG A 58 2.58 3.34 -5.27
C ARG A 58 2.43 3.82 -3.83
N GLY A 59 1.96 2.97 -2.93
CA GLY A 59 1.70 3.28 -1.52
C GLY A 59 0.20 3.38 -1.16
N ASP A 60 -0.69 3.26 -2.14
CA ASP A 60 -2.14 3.27 -1.94
C ASP A 60 -2.69 1.93 -1.46
N PHE A 61 -3.70 1.98 -0.59
CA PHE A 61 -4.50 0.82 -0.21
C PHE A 61 -5.64 0.66 -1.22
N ASN A 62 -5.63 -0.43 -1.98
CA ASN A 62 -6.44 -0.53 -3.20
C ASN A 62 -7.13 -1.87 -3.42
N LEU A 63 -6.72 -2.95 -2.76
CA LEU A 63 -7.39 -4.23 -2.85
C LEU A 63 -8.11 -4.51 -1.53
N TRP A 64 -9.35 -4.97 -1.61
CA TRP A 64 -10.20 -5.26 -0.45
C TRP A 64 -10.89 -6.61 -0.65
N HIS A 65 -10.35 -7.65 0.00
CA HIS A 65 -10.97 -8.98 0.13
C HIS A 65 -11.50 -9.13 1.55
N LEU A 66 -12.33 -8.18 1.98
CA LEU A 66 -12.84 -8.12 3.36
C LEU A 66 -14.17 -8.85 3.54
N ASP A 67 -14.95 -9.00 2.48
CA ASP A 67 -16.08 -9.92 2.45
C ASP A 67 -15.63 -11.23 1.77
N GLY A 68 -15.99 -12.36 2.37
CA GLY A 68 -15.43 -13.66 2.02
C GLY A 68 -15.80 -14.08 0.60
N GLY A 69 -14.80 -14.18 -0.28
CA GLY A 69 -14.99 -14.53 -1.69
C GLY A 69 -15.19 -13.34 -2.62
N GLU A 70 -15.27 -12.13 -2.07
CA GLU A 70 -15.48 -10.90 -2.84
C GLU A 70 -14.18 -10.20 -3.21
N HIS A 71 -14.22 -9.56 -4.37
CA HIS A 71 -13.10 -8.82 -4.93
C HIS A 71 -13.50 -7.36 -5.18
N ILE A 72 -12.84 -6.43 -4.47
CA ILE A 72 -12.94 -5.00 -4.76
C ILE A 72 -11.54 -4.44 -4.96
N PHE A 73 -11.27 -3.92 -6.15
CA PHE A 73 -10.05 -3.19 -6.45
C PHE A 73 -10.37 -1.70 -6.66
N LYS A 74 -10.16 -0.90 -5.61
CA LYS A 74 -10.39 0.54 -5.61
C LYS A 74 -9.53 1.22 -4.55
N SER A 75 -8.77 2.22 -4.97
CA SER A 75 -7.95 3.03 -4.08
C SER A 75 -8.81 3.82 -3.08
N LEU A 76 -8.40 3.88 -1.81
CA LEU A 76 -8.97 4.77 -0.79
C LEU A 76 -7.93 5.80 -0.32
N PRO A 77 -7.90 6.99 -0.94
CA PRO A 77 -6.94 8.03 -0.62
C PRO A 77 -6.84 8.45 0.85
N PRO A 78 -7.93 8.47 1.66
CA PRO A 78 -7.81 8.80 3.08
C PRO A 78 -7.06 7.76 3.91
N CYS A 79 -6.92 6.52 3.43
CA CYS A 79 -6.14 5.46 4.08
C CYS A 79 -4.68 5.59 3.64
N GLN A 80 -3.83 6.23 4.46
CA GLN A 80 -2.45 6.53 4.07
C GLN A 80 -1.49 6.61 5.26
N PHE A 81 -0.22 6.33 4.97
CA PHE A 81 0.87 6.85 5.79
C PHE A 81 1.32 8.20 5.25
N SER A 82 1.58 9.14 6.14
CA SER A 82 2.17 10.44 5.80
C SER A 82 3.38 10.71 6.68
N VAL A 83 4.40 11.35 6.11
CA VAL A 83 5.61 11.74 6.83
C VAL A 83 5.75 13.25 6.79
N PHE A 84 6.04 13.82 7.95
CA PHE A 84 6.53 15.19 8.11
C PHE A 84 8.01 15.16 8.51
N GLU A 85 8.82 16.01 7.88
CA GLU A 85 10.22 16.21 8.20
C GLU A 85 10.56 17.69 8.27
N GLN A 86 11.27 18.09 9.32
CA GLN A 86 11.81 19.43 9.52
C GLN A 86 13.25 19.33 10.07
N PRO A 87 14.27 19.39 9.20
CA PRO A 87 15.66 19.55 9.62
C PRO A 87 15.88 20.93 10.27
N GLU A 88 16.83 21.06 11.20
CA GLU A 88 17.03 22.29 12.01
C GLU A 88 17.21 23.58 11.18
N HIS A 89 17.79 23.48 9.99
CA HIS A 89 18.12 24.63 9.13
C HIS A 89 17.52 24.53 7.72
N SER A 90 16.42 23.79 7.56
CA SER A 90 15.72 23.64 6.28
C SER A 90 14.25 24.01 6.42
N LEU A 91 13.47 23.96 5.34
CA LEU A 91 12.02 24.12 5.43
C LEU A 91 11.35 22.78 5.77
N ALA A 92 10.22 22.85 6.48
CA ALA A 92 9.36 21.70 6.70
C ALA A 92 8.83 21.16 5.38
N GLN A 93 8.73 19.85 5.31
CA GLN A 93 8.04 19.14 4.23
C GLN A 93 7.15 18.06 4.81
N ALA A 94 6.01 17.82 4.15
CA ALA A 94 5.12 16.75 4.50
C ALA A 94 4.60 16.09 3.23
N TYR A 95 4.53 14.76 3.21
CA TYR A 95 3.98 14.01 2.08
C TYR A 95 3.13 12.84 2.56
N ALA A 96 1.95 12.67 1.96
CA ALA A 96 1.23 11.41 1.94
C ALA A 96 1.98 10.44 1.01
N LEU A 97 2.34 9.27 1.52
CA LEU A 97 3.28 8.33 0.91
C LEU A 97 2.66 7.48 -0.21
N CYS A 98 1.88 8.12 -1.08
CA CYS A 98 1.41 7.58 -2.35
C CYS A 98 1.98 8.41 -3.50
N THR A 99 2.54 7.74 -4.52
CA THR A 99 3.08 8.40 -5.72
C THR A 99 2.03 8.79 -6.75
N GLN A 100 0.76 8.47 -6.49
CA GLN A 100 -0.36 8.80 -7.36
C GLN A 100 -1.42 9.57 -6.55
N PRO A 101 -1.61 10.88 -6.82
CA PRO A 101 -2.70 11.62 -6.21
C PRO A 101 -4.06 11.11 -6.69
N PRO A 102 -5.14 11.34 -5.92
CA PRO A 102 -6.52 10.99 -6.29
C PRO A 102 -6.95 11.70 -7.57
N GLU A 103 -7.63 10.96 -8.44
CA GLU A 103 -8.11 11.50 -9.73
C GLU A 103 -9.22 12.54 -9.57
N ASP A 104 -9.99 12.45 -8.50
CA ASP A 104 -11.14 13.33 -8.19
C ASP A 104 -10.78 14.57 -7.38
N ALA A 105 -9.47 14.84 -7.21
CA ALA A 105 -8.93 15.95 -6.43
C ALA A 105 -9.40 16.02 -4.97
N GLN A 106 -9.97 14.93 -4.43
CA GLN A 106 -10.19 14.83 -2.99
C GLN A 106 -8.86 14.95 -2.24
N LEU A 107 -8.92 15.49 -1.02
CA LEU A 107 -7.74 15.75 -0.19
C LEU A 107 -6.72 16.68 -0.88
N GLY A 108 -7.17 17.65 -1.69
CA GLY A 108 -6.29 18.57 -2.43
C GLY A 108 -5.38 19.46 -1.57
N SER A 109 -5.58 19.51 -0.24
CA SER A 109 -4.65 20.15 0.70
C SER A 109 -3.44 19.27 1.05
N TRP A 110 -3.50 17.97 0.77
CA TRP A 110 -2.41 17.03 1.01
C TRP A 110 -1.38 17.14 -0.11
N GLN A 111 -0.10 17.07 0.28
CA GLN A 111 0.99 16.91 -0.67
C GLN A 111 1.24 15.41 -0.87
N TRP A 112 1.27 14.96 -2.12
CA TRP A 112 1.48 13.56 -2.47
C TRP A 112 2.96 13.27 -2.77
N TYR A 113 3.42 12.06 -2.48
CA TYR A 113 4.84 11.72 -2.54
C TYR A 113 5.38 11.81 -3.98
N PRO A 114 6.51 12.48 -4.20
CA PRO A 114 7.04 12.64 -5.55
C PRO A 114 7.61 11.33 -6.10
N THR A 115 7.47 11.15 -7.42
CA THR A 115 8.03 10.00 -8.16
C THR A 115 9.54 10.11 -8.41
N GLN A 116 10.09 11.33 -8.30
CA GLN A 116 11.52 11.61 -8.47
C GLN A 116 12.10 12.14 -7.16
N GLY A 117 13.37 11.80 -6.88
CA GLY A 117 14.12 12.38 -5.77
C GLY A 117 14.47 13.85 -5.99
N LYS A 118 14.90 14.54 -4.93
CA LYS A 118 15.46 15.89 -4.97
C LYS A 118 16.93 15.86 -5.40
N GLY A 119 17.20 15.42 -6.63
CA GLY A 119 18.48 15.68 -7.28
C GLY A 119 18.35 16.78 -8.35
N GLU A 120 19.46 17.19 -8.95
CA GLU A 120 19.48 18.18 -10.02
C GLU A 120 18.55 17.79 -11.19
N GLU A 121 18.08 18.78 -11.96
CA GLU A 121 17.39 18.52 -13.24
C GLU A 121 18.26 17.56 -14.08
N ASN A 122 17.76 16.34 -14.33
CA ASN A 122 18.44 15.17 -14.95
C ASN A 122 19.08 14.12 -14.02
N SER A 123 18.92 14.20 -12.71
CA SER A 123 19.31 13.12 -11.81
C SER A 123 18.37 11.91 -11.95
N SER A 124 18.93 10.71 -12.11
CA SER A 124 18.20 9.45 -12.23
C SER A 124 17.80 8.87 -10.85
N GLU A 125 17.78 9.71 -9.82
CA GLU A 125 17.65 9.24 -8.44
C GLU A 125 16.20 8.92 -8.10
N VAL A 126 15.95 7.63 -7.87
CA VAL A 126 14.64 7.12 -7.47
C VAL A 126 14.31 7.56 -6.05
N SER A 127 13.05 7.94 -5.80
CA SER A 127 12.57 8.40 -4.49
C SER A 127 12.41 7.27 -3.46
N GLY A 128 12.71 6.04 -3.86
CA GLY A 128 12.60 4.86 -3.02
C GLY A 128 12.37 3.58 -3.81
N HIS A 129 12.08 2.51 -3.08
CA HIS A 129 11.71 1.21 -3.63
C HIS A 129 10.62 0.55 -2.79
N TYR A 130 9.81 -0.27 -3.46
CA TYR A 130 8.98 -1.27 -2.84
C TYR A 130 9.63 -2.65 -3.00
N TYR A 131 9.55 -3.48 -1.97
CA TYR A 131 10.06 -4.84 -1.93
C TYR A 131 8.98 -5.80 -1.46
N ALA A 132 8.96 -7.04 -1.96
CA ALA A 132 8.07 -8.09 -1.47
C ALA A 132 8.74 -9.46 -1.44
N LEU A 133 8.58 -10.14 -0.31
CA LEU A 133 8.87 -11.55 -0.10
C LEU A 133 7.87 -12.05 0.94
N TYR A 134 6.70 -12.49 0.47
CA TYR A 134 5.56 -12.85 1.32
C TYR A 134 5.99 -13.79 2.47
N PRO A 135 5.58 -13.51 3.73
CA PRO A 135 4.52 -12.58 4.14
C PRO A 135 4.98 -11.16 4.48
N ARG A 136 6.19 -10.77 4.08
CA ARG A 136 6.78 -9.45 4.37
C ARG A 136 6.94 -8.63 3.08
N SER A 137 6.67 -7.34 3.19
CA SER A 137 7.01 -6.36 2.16
C SER A 137 7.59 -5.11 2.80
N TRP A 138 8.30 -4.31 2.03
CA TRP A 138 8.98 -3.12 2.54
C TRP A 138 8.78 -1.95 1.59
N PHE A 139 8.67 -0.76 2.15
CA PHE A 139 8.92 0.49 1.45
C PHE A 139 10.20 1.10 2.00
N THR A 140 11.10 1.50 1.12
CA THR A 140 12.23 2.36 1.48
C THR A 140 12.02 3.71 0.82
N TYR A 141 12.18 4.80 1.57
CA TYR A 141 12.07 6.16 1.07
C TYR A 141 13.44 6.83 1.20
N LYS A 142 13.95 7.35 0.08
CA LYS A 142 15.27 7.98 -0.04
C LYS A 142 15.21 9.17 -0.98
N ASN A 143 16.16 10.09 -0.84
CA ASN A 143 16.37 11.22 -1.76
C ASN A 143 15.23 12.27 -1.79
N VAL A 144 14.14 12.10 -1.02
CA VAL A 144 13.08 13.12 -0.85
C VAL A 144 13.19 13.78 0.53
N PHE A 145 13.38 12.95 1.55
CA PHE A 145 13.71 13.32 2.92
C PHE A 145 15.23 13.24 3.14
N GLN A 146 15.74 14.00 4.12
CA GLN A 146 17.11 13.79 4.61
C GLN A 146 17.19 12.52 5.47
N THR A 147 16.11 12.22 6.18
CA THR A 147 15.89 10.98 6.93
C THR A 147 15.70 9.83 5.96
N GLU A 148 16.44 8.75 6.18
CA GLU A 148 16.19 7.50 5.49
C GLU A 148 15.12 6.71 6.24
N LEU A 149 14.04 6.36 5.55
CA LEU A 149 12.91 5.66 6.14
C LEU A 149 12.75 4.28 5.52
N THR A 150 12.47 3.29 6.36
CA THR A 150 12.00 1.97 5.94
C THR A 150 10.72 1.64 6.70
N CYS A 151 9.68 1.26 5.97
CA CYS A 151 8.46 0.68 6.51
C CYS A 151 8.40 -0.78 6.11
N GLU A 152 8.63 -1.68 7.07
CA GLU A 152 8.31 -3.08 6.91
C GLU A 152 6.83 -3.30 7.20
N GLN A 153 6.14 -4.08 6.37
CA GLN A 153 4.75 -4.42 6.57
C GLN A 153 4.51 -5.93 6.39
N PHE A 154 3.72 -6.51 7.28
CA PHE A 154 3.40 -7.93 7.27
C PHE A 154 2.13 -8.26 8.05
N SER A 155 1.60 -9.45 7.80
CA SER A 155 0.68 -10.14 8.71
C SER A 155 1.37 -11.39 9.28
N PRO A 156 0.99 -11.85 10.48
CA PRO A 156 1.66 -12.94 11.18
C PRO A 156 1.38 -14.33 10.56
N ILE A 157 1.94 -14.59 9.37
CA ILE A 157 1.76 -15.83 8.63
C ILE A 157 3.01 -16.70 8.74
N TRP A 158 2.90 -17.88 9.34
CA TRP A 158 3.99 -18.87 9.33
C TRP A 158 3.48 -20.30 9.45
N ALA A 159 4.28 -21.24 8.95
CA ALA A 159 3.91 -22.65 8.91
C ALA A 159 3.66 -23.22 10.32
N GLY A 160 2.62 -24.04 10.45
CA GLY A 160 2.26 -24.70 11.70
C GLY A 160 1.55 -23.81 12.73
N CYS A 161 1.28 -22.54 12.42
CA CYS A 161 0.46 -21.66 13.25
C CYS A 161 -0.95 -21.55 12.68
N TYR A 162 -1.94 -21.80 13.54
CA TYR A 162 -3.35 -21.79 13.18
C TYR A 162 -4.13 -20.67 13.87
N GLN A 163 -3.50 -19.97 14.83
CA GLN A 163 -4.13 -18.90 15.59
C GLN A 163 -3.70 -17.53 15.04
N GLU A 164 -2.44 -17.13 15.20
CA GLU A 164 -1.98 -15.82 14.73
C GLU A 164 -2.10 -15.70 13.21
N SER A 165 -1.85 -16.78 12.48
CA SER A 165 -2.06 -16.80 11.03
C SER A 165 -3.51 -16.63 10.59
N SER A 166 -4.50 -16.65 11.49
CA SER A 166 -5.90 -16.32 11.21
C SER A 166 -6.29 -14.89 11.61
N TYR A 167 -5.36 -14.07 12.11
CA TYR A 167 -5.72 -12.76 12.66
C TYR A 167 -6.00 -11.71 11.56
N PRO A 168 -7.04 -10.87 11.73
CA PRO A 168 -7.30 -9.70 10.88
C PRO A 168 -6.37 -8.53 11.26
N VAL A 169 -5.05 -8.75 11.18
CA VAL A 169 -4.05 -7.76 11.62
C VAL A 169 -2.93 -7.57 10.59
N ALA A 170 -2.50 -6.32 10.45
CA ALA A 170 -1.31 -5.92 9.72
C ALA A 170 -0.39 -5.13 10.68
N VAL A 171 0.90 -5.39 10.61
CA VAL A 171 1.94 -4.67 11.34
C VAL A 171 2.69 -3.79 10.36
N PHE A 172 2.98 -2.55 10.77
CA PHE A 172 3.80 -1.60 10.03
C PHE A 172 4.96 -1.15 10.93
N GLU A 173 6.12 -1.76 10.77
CA GLU A 173 7.32 -1.47 11.54
C GLU A 173 8.17 -0.41 10.82
N TRP A 174 8.30 0.75 11.45
CA TRP A 174 9.04 1.89 10.91
C TRP A 174 10.44 1.96 11.50
N THR A 175 11.44 2.00 10.63
CA THR A 175 12.82 2.37 10.96
C THR A 175 13.11 3.74 10.37
N ALA A 176 13.55 4.68 11.21
CA ALA A 176 14.01 5.99 10.80
C ALA A 176 15.49 6.16 11.14
N HIS A 177 16.31 6.52 10.16
CA HIS A 177 17.72 6.81 10.33
C HIS A 177 17.99 8.25 9.89
N ASN A 178 18.56 9.05 10.80
CA ASN A 178 19.10 10.35 10.47
C ASN A 178 20.58 10.19 10.09
N PRO A 179 20.95 10.33 8.80
CA PRO A 179 22.34 10.23 8.34
C PRO A 179 23.13 11.54 8.50
N THR A 180 22.50 12.63 8.94
CA THR A 180 23.12 13.96 9.03
C THR A 180 23.77 14.18 10.40
N ASP A 181 24.48 15.29 10.52
CA ASP A 181 25.07 15.79 11.77
C ASP A 181 24.17 16.78 12.52
N THR A 182 22.95 17.02 12.00
CA THR A 182 21.99 17.97 12.59
C THR A 182 20.69 17.26 13.01
N PRO A 183 20.05 17.72 14.10
CA PRO A 183 18.72 17.26 14.49
C PRO A 183 17.67 17.38 13.36
N ILE A 184 16.85 16.35 13.24
CA ILE A 184 15.68 16.33 12.35
C ILE A 184 14.43 16.04 13.20
N THR A 185 13.43 16.91 13.10
CA THR A 185 12.10 16.63 13.65
C THR A 185 11.32 15.81 12.64
N LEU A 186 10.87 14.62 13.04
CA LEU A 186 10.14 13.68 12.19
C LEU A 186 8.79 13.33 12.82
N SER A 187 7.76 13.20 11.99
CA SER A 187 6.49 12.60 12.40
C SER A 187 6.00 11.63 11.33
N ILE A 188 5.45 10.49 11.77
CA ILE A 188 4.80 9.50 10.92
C ILE A 188 3.34 9.45 11.36
N MET A 189 2.42 9.66 10.41
CA MET A 189 0.98 9.65 10.64
C MET A 189 0.36 8.49 9.86
N LEU A 190 -0.54 7.75 10.49
CA LEU A 190 -1.45 6.82 9.80
C LEU A 190 -2.86 7.43 9.84
N THR A 191 -3.46 7.62 8.67
CA THR A 191 -4.87 7.98 8.53
C THR A 191 -5.65 6.78 8.01
N TRP A 192 -6.89 6.63 8.46
CA TRP A 192 -7.75 5.52 8.07
C TRP A 192 -9.20 5.95 7.96
N GLN A 193 -9.83 5.64 6.83
CA GLN A 193 -11.26 5.86 6.59
C GLN A 193 -12.06 4.91 7.49
N ASN A 194 -13.14 5.42 8.10
CA ASN A 194 -14.14 4.52 8.69
C ASN A 194 -14.90 3.81 7.55
N MET A 195 -14.72 2.48 7.46
CA MET A 195 -15.32 1.64 6.42
C MET A 195 -16.36 0.66 6.98
N VAL A 196 -16.83 0.87 8.21
CA VAL A 196 -17.89 0.04 8.80
C VAL A 196 -19.12 0.08 7.90
N GLY A 197 -19.68 -1.10 7.61
CA GLY A 197 -20.87 -1.28 6.76
C GLY A 197 -20.58 -1.49 5.27
N TRP A 198 -19.38 -1.15 4.78
CA TRP A 198 -19.12 -1.06 3.34
C TRP A 198 -19.04 -2.41 2.62
N PHE A 199 -18.57 -3.44 3.33
CA PHE A 199 -18.30 -4.77 2.79
C PHE A 199 -19.44 -5.73 3.15
N THR A 200 -20.62 -5.44 2.59
CA THR A 200 -21.81 -6.29 2.67
C THR A 200 -22.57 -6.18 1.36
N ASN A 201 -23.20 -7.28 0.94
CA ASN A 201 -24.02 -7.25 -0.27
C ASN A 201 -25.29 -6.41 -0.05
N ALA A 202 -25.42 -5.30 -0.76
CA ALA A 202 -26.58 -4.42 -0.73
C ALA A 202 -27.79 -5.00 -1.47
N ILE A 203 -27.57 -6.03 -2.31
CA ILE A 203 -28.62 -6.68 -3.11
C ILE A 203 -29.41 -7.64 -2.22
N LYS A 204 -30.72 -7.40 -2.08
CA LYS A 204 -31.59 -8.19 -1.20
C LYS A 204 -31.81 -9.63 -1.68
N ASN A 205 -31.86 -9.84 -2.99
CA ASN A 205 -32.09 -11.13 -3.63
C ASN A 205 -31.07 -11.32 -4.75
N PRO A 206 -29.79 -11.63 -4.42
CA PRO A 206 -28.75 -11.77 -5.42
C PRO A 206 -29.01 -13.00 -6.30
N GLU A 207 -28.97 -12.81 -7.60
CA GLU A 207 -29.11 -13.90 -8.57
C GLU A 207 -27.73 -14.48 -8.95
N VAL A 208 -27.71 -15.77 -9.29
CA VAL A 208 -26.53 -16.41 -9.89
C VAL A 208 -26.69 -16.41 -11.40
N ARG A 209 -25.72 -15.83 -12.10
CA ARG A 209 -25.65 -15.80 -13.56
C ARG A 209 -24.44 -16.60 -14.02
N VAL A 210 -24.50 -17.11 -15.25
CA VAL A 210 -23.35 -17.76 -15.90
C VAL A 210 -22.76 -16.76 -16.88
N ARG A 211 -21.46 -16.49 -16.76
CA ARG A 211 -20.71 -15.60 -17.66
C ARG A 211 -20.49 -16.27 -19.02
N ASP A 212 -20.02 -15.50 -19.99
CA ASP A 212 -19.67 -15.98 -21.34
C ASP A 212 -18.55 -17.03 -21.34
N ASP A 213 -17.70 -17.05 -20.31
CA ASP A 213 -16.67 -18.07 -20.08
C ASP A 213 -17.20 -19.36 -19.38
N GLY A 214 -18.49 -19.41 -19.06
CA GLY A 214 -19.14 -20.54 -18.38
C GLY A 214 -19.00 -20.54 -16.85
N SER A 215 -18.33 -19.54 -16.26
CA SER A 215 -18.19 -19.44 -14.82
C SER A 215 -19.47 -18.89 -14.17
N PRO A 216 -19.89 -19.41 -13.00
CA PRO A 216 -20.96 -18.80 -12.23
C PRO A 216 -20.46 -17.53 -11.55
N VAL A 217 -21.30 -16.49 -11.55
CA VAL A 217 -21.12 -15.26 -10.80
C VAL A 217 -22.42 -14.96 -10.08
N TYR A 218 -22.35 -14.68 -8.79
CA TYR A 218 -23.50 -14.14 -8.08
C TYR A 218 -23.40 -12.61 -8.04
N GLU A 219 -24.55 -11.96 -8.02
CA GLU A 219 -24.60 -10.51 -7.94
C GLU A 219 -24.10 -10.03 -6.57
N TYR A 220 -23.13 -9.13 -6.60
CA TYR A 220 -22.61 -8.47 -5.42
C TYR A 220 -22.50 -6.97 -5.67
N GLN A 221 -23.06 -6.19 -4.75
CA GLN A 221 -22.89 -4.75 -4.72
C GLN A 221 -22.47 -4.32 -3.31
N PRO A 222 -21.22 -3.88 -3.10
CA PRO A 222 -20.82 -3.37 -1.79
C PRO A 222 -21.52 -2.04 -1.50
N ARG A 223 -21.69 -1.74 -0.22
CA ARG A 223 -22.09 -0.40 0.26
C ARG A 223 -20.89 0.55 0.29
N TRP A 224 -20.11 0.57 -0.78
CA TRP A 224 -18.86 1.33 -0.83
C TRP A 224 -19.13 2.82 -0.61
N GLY A 225 -18.48 3.42 0.40
CA GLY A 225 -18.69 4.82 0.74
C GLY A 225 -19.92 5.09 1.63
N ASP A 226 -20.69 4.06 1.96
CA ASP A 226 -21.96 4.19 2.70
C ASP A 226 -21.89 3.42 4.04
N SER A 227 -21.76 4.17 5.13
CA SER A 227 -21.67 3.65 6.50
C SER A 227 -23.02 3.57 7.22
N THR A 228 -24.14 3.61 6.50
CA THR A 228 -25.50 3.56 7.08
C THR A 228 -25.92 2.21 7.64
#